data_AF-A0A7C4FJG5-F1
#
_entry.id   AF-A0A7C4FJG5-F1
#
_cell.length_a   1.000
_cell.length_b   1.000
_cell.length_c   1.000
_cell.angle_alpha   90.00
_cell.angle_beta   90.00
_cell.angle_gamma   90.00
#
_symmetry.space_group_name_H-M   'P 1'
#
loop_
_entity.id
_entity.type
_entity.pdbx_description
1 polymer ?
#
loop_
_entity_poly.entity_id
_entity_poly.type
_entity_poly.pdbx_seq_one_letter_code
_entity_poly.pdbx_strand_id
1 'polypeptide(L)'
;MSISFEAGRTGAMWVWFIGCFLLFFHLFLKKTRREGLSATLSAPLAFLLVFPFYRFNLSSYLADTRAFLNLCAAEKYWLFLGIFLLAAEFATYWKLSGRMKGEGYRHLVHAFGALLIAYFVWVNIDLAFIFLCFYLAVFSLGTYFRHAPLSGEYVETFQRWLNQWLSAGERTAEESKLFMAAYFGMVGMALPILLLSTRVALASILTLAIGDPTATMVGLKYGKHKWSHNPHKSLEGSAAMGLVLFFLLLFFASPPVAGIVAISVGLFESMPLAMSDNLLVPVFAGMILSATGA
;
A
#
# COMPACT_ATOMS: atom_id res chain seq x y z
N MET A 1 -13.37 14.87 6.23
CA MET A 1 -12.68 14.03 5.22
C MET A 1 -11.61 14.92 4.61
N SER A 2 -10.35 14.49 4.62
CA SER A 2 -9.24 15.31 4.13
C SER A 2 -9.14 15.29 2.60
N ILE A 3 -9.67 14.25 1.96
CA ILE A 3 -9.75 14.15 0.49
C ILE A 3 -10.99 14.84 -0.09
N SER A 4 -10.86 15.35 -1.31
CA SER A 4 -11.97 15.86 -2.11
C SER A 4 -12.89 14.74 -2.58
N PHE A 5 -14.14 15.10 -2.88
CA PHE A 5 -15.13 14.14 -3.37
C PHE A 5 -14.75 13.59 -4.75
N GLU A 6 -14.18 14.44 -5.60
CA GLU A 6 -13.68 14.11 -6.94
C GLU A 6 -12.53 13.10 -6.86
N ALA A 7 -11.58 13.29 -5.94
CA ALA A 7 -10.50 12.34 -5.73
C ALA A 7 -11.00 11.01 -5.18
N GLY A 8 -11.92 11.05 -4.21
CA GLY A 8 -12.60 9.86 -3.68
C GLY A 8 -13.29 9.04 -4.77
N ARG A 9 -14.09 9.70 -5.61
CA ARG A 9 -14.80 9.06 -6.73
C ARG A 9 -13.85 8.55 -7.81
N THR A 10 -12.80 9.30 -8.13
CA THR A 10 -11.76 8.89 -9.09
C THR A 10 -11.01 7.64 -8.62
N GLY A 11 -10.58 7.60 -7.35
CA GLY A 11 -9.92 6.43 -6.77
C GLY A 11 -10.83 5.19 -6.76
N ALA A 12 -12.09 5.34 -6.32
CA ALA A 12 -13.07 4.27 -6.31
C ALA A 12 -13.34 3.71 -7.71
N MET A 13 -13.39 4.59 -8.72
CA MET A 13 -13.55 4.20 -10.12
C MET A 13 -12.44 3.26 -10.61
N TRP A 14 -11.17 3.54 -10.30
CA TRP A 14 -10.05 2.70 -10.72
C TRP A 14 -10.14 1.29 -10.14
N VAL A 15 -10.42 1.19 -8.83
CA VAL A 15 -10.59 -0.09 -8.13
C VAL A 15 -11.78 -0.86 -8.71
N TRP A 16 -12.91 -0.18 -8.93
CA TRP A 16 -14.09 -0.78 -9.53
C TRP A 16 -13.86 -1.28 -10.96
N PHE A 17 -13.24 -0.46 -11.80
CA PHE A 17 -12.89 -0.82 -13.18
C PHE A 17 -12.04 -2.09 -13.22
N ILE A 18 -10.97 -2.16 -12.42
CA ILE A 18 -10.10 -3.34 -12.38
C ILE A 18 -10.84 -4.55 -11.82
N GLY A 19 -11.66 -4.40 -10.78
CA GLY A 19 -12.50 -5.50 -10.26
C GLY A 19 -13.43 -6.08 -11.31
N CYS A 20 -14.17 -5.22 -12.03
CA CYS A 20 -15.04 -5.63 -13.13
C CYS A 20 -14.25 -6.24 -14.29
N PHE A 21 -13.11 -5.66 -14.66
CA PHE A 21 -12.23 -6.18 -15.70
C PHE A 21 -11.78 -7.59 -15.38
N LEU A 22 -11.26 -7.83 -14.16
CA LEU A 22 -10.80 -9.15 -13.73
C LEU A 22 -11.93 -10.18 -13.73
N LEU A 23 -13.12 -9.80 -13.26
CA LEU A 23 -14.30 -10.66 -13.28
C LEU A 23 -14.66 -11.09 -14.71
N PHE A 24 -14.85 -10.12 -15.62
CA PHE A 24 -15.19 -10.42 -17.01
C PHE A 24 -14.07 -11.19 -17.71
N PHE A 25 -12.82 -10.82 -17.46
CA PHE A 25 -11.66 -11.46 -18.06
C PHE A 25 -11.60 -12.93 -17.68
N HIS A 26 -11.81 -13.25 -16.39
CA HIS A 26 -11.86 -14.62 -15.92
C HIS A 26 -12.99 -15.43 -16.58
N LEU A 27 -14.19 -14.85 -16.66
CA LEU A 27 -15.35 -15.50 -17.26
C LEU A 27 -15.15 -15.77 -18.77
N PHE A 28 -14.65 -14.79 -19.52
CA PHE A 28 -14.36 -14.97 -20.94
C PHE A 28 -13.18 -15.89 -21.18
N LEU A 29 -12.15 -15.85 -20.34
CA LEU A 29 -11.00 -16.75 -20.46
C LEU A 29 -11.43 -18.21 -20.31
N LYS A 30 -12.30 -18.50 -19.35
CA LYS A 30 -12.86 -19.84 -19.14
C LYS A 30 -13.65 -20.35 -20.36
N LYS A 31 -14.35 -19.46 -21.06
CA LYS A 31 -15.20 -19.80 -22.22
C LYS A 31 -14.43 -19.85 -23.54
N THR A 32 -13.57 -18.87 -23.79
CA THR A 32 -12.91 -18.68 -25.09
C THR A 32 -11.55 -19.36 -25.17
N ARG A 33 -10.87 -19.58 -24.03
CA ARG A 33 -9.47 -20.01 -23.94
C ARG A 33 -8.51 -19.12 -24.75
N ARG A 34 -8.92 -17.89 -25.08
CA ARG A 34 -8.15 -16.92 -25.86
C ARG A 34 -7.99 -15.65 -25.04
N GLU A 35 -6.77 -15.40 -24.59
CA GLU A 35 -6.45 -14.31 -23.68
C GLU A 35 -6.70 -12.94 -24.31
N GLY A 36 -6.17 -12.71 -25.52
CA GLY A 36 -6.37 -11.44 -26.23
C GLY A 36 -7.85 -11.15 -26.48
N LEU A 37 -8.62 -12.15 -26.91
CA LEU A 37 -10.08 -12.00 -27.09
C LEU A 37 -10.78 -11.70 -25.76
N SER A 38 -10.40 -12.40 -24.68
CA SER A 38 -10.97 -12.18 -23.35
C SER A 38 -10.69 -10.77 -22.84
N ALA A 39 -9.48 -10.25 -23.03
CA ALA A 39 -9.11 -8.88 -22.67
C ALA A 39 -9.91 -7.84 -23.46
N THR A 40 -9.99 -8.00 -24.79
CA THR A 40 -10.71 -7.09 -25.67
C THR A 40 -12.21 -7.02 -25.36
N LEU A 41 -12.82 -8.14 -24.95
CA LEU A 41 -14.23 -8.16 -24.53
C LEU A 41 -14.45 -7.58 -23.13
N SER A 42 -13.48 -7.76 -22.22
CA SER A 42 -13.62 -7.37 -20.81
C SER A 42 -13.46 -5.87 -20.58
N ALA A 43 -12.50 -5.23 -21.26
CA ALA A 43 -12.21 -3.82 -21.02
C ALA A 43 -13.39 -2.88 -21.33
N PRO A 44 -14.12 -3.00 -22.46
CA PRO A 44 -15.28 -2.18 -22.73
C PRO A 44 -16.42 -2.41 -21.73
N LEU A 45 -16.67 -3.67 -21.33
CA LEU A 45 -17.71 -3.99 -20.35
C LEU A 45 -17.37 -3.42 -18.96
N ALA A 46 -16.12 -3.55 -18.52
CA ALA A 46 -15.66 -2.95 -17.28
C ALA A 46 -15.76 -1.42 -17.31
N PHE A 47 -15.45 -0.79 -18.45
CA PHE A 47 -15.59 0.64 -18.64
C PHE A 47 -17.05 1.10 -18.58
N LEU A 48 -17.98 0.36 -19.18
CA LEU A 48 -19.42 0.69 -19.08
C LEU A 48 -19.92 0.63 -17.64
N LEU A 49 -19.39 -0.28 -16.82
CA LEU A 49 -19.73 -0.40 -15.40
C LEU A 49 -19.17 0.73 -14.52
N VAL A 50 -18.35 1.64 -15.06
CA VAL A 50 -17.93 2.86 -14.35
C VAL A 50 -19.03 3.93 -14.36
N PHE A 51 -19.86 4.01 -15.41
CA PHE A 51 -20.87 5.06 -15.57
C PHE A 51 -21.95 5.16 -14.48
N PRO A 52 -22.33 4.08 -13.76
CA PRO A 52 -23.20 4.20 -12.58
C PRO A 52 -22.70 5.19 -11.52
N PHE A 53 -21.37 5.32 -11.31
CA PHE A 53 -20.79 6.32 -10.39
C PHE A 53 -21.09 7.77 -10.81
N TYR A 54 -21.36 7.96 -12.11
CA TYR A 54 -21.64 9.24 -12.73
C TYR A 54 -23.12 9.40 -13.09
N ARG A 55 -23.99 8.51 -12.62
CA ARG A 55 -25.42 8.48 -13.00
C ARG A 55 -25.61 8.48 -14.52
N PHE A 56 -24.73 7.79 -15.24
CA PHE A 56 -24.69 7.73 -16.71
C PHE A 56 -24.52 9.10 -17.39
N ASN A 57 -23.95 10.09 -16.70
CA ASN A 57 -23.66 11.41 -17.24
C ASN A 57 -22.20 11.53 -17.70
N LEU A 58 -21.99 11.58 -19.02
CA LEU A 58 -20.65 11.72 -19.61
C LEU A 58 -19.96 13.03 -19.21
N SER A 59 -20.70 14.13 -19.10
CA SER A 59 -20.15 15.43 -18.71
C SER A 59 -19.59 15.40 -17.29
N SER A 60 -20.22 14.67 -16.37
CA SER A 60 -19.71 14.45 -15.01
C SER A 60 -18.41 13.64 -15.02
N TYR A 61 -18.34 12.57 -15.80
CA TYR A 61 -17.10 11.79 -15.98
C TYR A 61 -15.96 12.64 -16.55
N LEU A 62 -16.25 13.44 -17.57
CA LEU A 62 -15.27 14.34 -18.19
C LEU A 62 -14.87 15.50 -17.27
N ALA A 63 -15.74 15.92 -16.35
CA ALA A 63 -15.39 16.91 -15.34
C ALA A 63 -14.36 16.36 -14.35
N ASP A 64 -14.57 15.16 -13.82
CA ASP A 64 -13.62 14.51 -12.91
C ASP A 64 -12.30 14.17 -13.59
N THR A 65 -12.37 13.69 -14.84
CA THR A 65 -11.18 13.44 -15.64
C THR A 65 -10.36 14.72 -15.79
N ARG A 66 -11.01 15.87 -16.07
CA ARG A 66 -10.31 17.17 -16.14
C ARG A 66 -9.78 17.61 -14.78
N ALA A 67 -10.53 17.41 -13.69
CA ALA A 67 -10.07 17.72 -12.34
C ALA A 67 -8.81 16.93 -11.98
N PHE A 68 -8.78 15.62 -12.28
CA PHE A 68 -7.59 14.78 -12.11
C PHE A 68 -6.40 15.25 -12.95
N LEU A 69 -6.62 15.56 -14.24
CA LEU A 69 -5.55 16.06 -15.10
C LEU A 69 -5.01 17.41 -14.62
N ASN A 70 -5.87 18.30 -14.13
CA ASN A 70 -5.48 19.58 -13.56
C ASN A 70 -4.68 19.41 -12.27
N LEU A 71 -5.08 18.48 -11.40
CA LEU A 71 -4.31 18.10 -10.21
C LEU A 71 -2.92 17.59 -10.60
N CYS A 72 -2.83 16.71 -11.60
CA CYS A 72 -1.55 16.23 -12.10
C CYS A 72 -0.70 17.34 -12.72
N ALA A 73 -1.32 18.29 -13.43
CA ALA A 73 -0.62 19.42 -14.01
C ALA A 73 -0.11 20.40 -12.94
N ALA A 74 -0.88 20.61 -11.87
CA ALA A 74 -0.48 21.43 -10.73
C ALA A 74 0.73 20.83 -10.00
N GLU A 75 0.72 19.52 -9.78
CA GLU A 75 1.78 18.80 -9.04
C GLU A 75 2.86 18.18 -9.95
N LYS A 76 2.98 18.62 -11.21
CA LYS A 76 3.77 17.93 -12.25
C LYS A 76 5.23 17.63 -11.88
N TYR A 77 5.90 18.55 -11.16
CA TYR A 77 7.29 18.37 -10.75
C TYR A 77 7.42 17.31 -9.64
N TRP A 78 6.50 17.34 -8.68
CA TRP A 78 6.42 16.35 -7.61
C TRP A 78 5.97 14.99 -8.14
N LEU A 79 5.12 14.95 -9.16
CA LEU A 79 4.77 13.72 -9.85
C LEU A 79 5.96 13.12 -10.59
N PHE A 80 6.73 13.94 -11.29
CA PHE A 80 7.94 13.47 -11.96
C PHE A 80 8.93 12.89 -10.96
N LEU A 81 9.15 13.56 -9.81
CA LEU A 81 9.99 13.03 -8.74
C LEU A 81 9.40 11.73 -8.16
N GLY A 82 8.09 11.65 -7.92
CA GLY A 82 7.43 10.45 -7.42
C GLY A 82 7.57 9.25 -8.36
N ILE A 83 7.44 9.47 -9.68
CA ILE A 83 7.67 8.44 -10.71
C ILE A 83 9.14 8.01 -10.70
N PHE A 84 10.08 8.95 -10.57
CA PHE A 84 11.50 8.64 -10.44
C PHE A 84 11.80 7.80 -9.19
N LEU A 85 11.22 8.16 -8.03
CA LEU A 85 11.36 7.40 -6.79
C LEU A 85 10.78 5.99 -6.94
N LEU A 86 9.58 5.84 -7.50
CA LEU A 86 8.97 4.54 -7.79
C LEU A 86 9.87 3.68 -8.72
N ALA A 87 10.45 4.28 -9.75
CA ALA A 87 11.37 3.59 -10.65
C ALA A 87 12.68 3.18 -9.94
N ALA A 88 13.20 4.04 -9.05
CA ALA A 88 14.38 3.76 -8.25
C ALA A 88 14.13 2.65 -7.23
N GLU A 89 12.97 2.63 -6.57
CA GLU A 89 12.51 1.53 -5.73
C GLU A 89 12.42 0.24 -6.51
N PHE A 90 11.76 0.27 -7.68
CA PHE A 90 11.65 -0.89 -8.56
C PHE A 90 13.03 -1.45 -8.94
N ALA A 91 13.96 -0.59 -9.36
CA ALA A 91 15.32 -0.98 -9.71
C ALA A 91 16.09 -1.57 -8.50
N THR A 92 15.86 -1.01 -7.31
CA THR A 92 16.45 -1.48 -6.06
C THR A 92 15.93 -2.87 -5.70
N TYR A 93 14.62 -3.08 -5.75
CA TYR A 93 14.00 -4.39 -5.52
C TYR A 93 14.49 -5.43 -6.51
N TRP A 94 14.55 -5.09 -7.80
CA TRP A 94 15.08 -5.98 -8.82
C TRP A 94 16.53 -6.41 -8.56
N LYS A 95 17.37 -5.46 -8.12
CA LYS A 95 18.78 -5.74 -7.79
C LYS A 95 18.92 -6.60 -6.51
N LEU A 96 18.02 -6.43 -5.55
CA LEU A 96 18.06 -7.10 -4.25
C LEU A 96 17.33 -8.44 -4.22
N SER A 97 16.35 -8.68 -5.09
CA SER A 97 15.53 -9.90 -5.11
C SER A 97 16.36 -11.19 -5.27
N GLY A 98 17.49 -11.12 -5.98
CA GLY A 98 18.45 -12.22 -6.10
C GLY A 98 19.47 -12.33 -4.96
N ARG A 99 19.55 -11.33 -4.06
CA ARG A 99 20.61 -11.19 -3.03
C ARG A 99 20.09 -11.28 -1.60
N MET A 100 18.86 -10.85 -1.36
CA MET A 100 18.19 -10.87 -0.07
C MET A 100 17.00 -11.82 -0.14
N LYS A 101 16.81 -12.62 0.90
CA LYS A 101 15.65 -13.51 1.04
C LYS A 101 15.06 -13.38 2.44
N GLY A 102 13.79 -13.76 2.57
CA GLY A 102 13.10 -13.82 3.84
C GLY A 102 12.68 -12.44 4.37
N GLU A 103 12.60 -12.35 5.69
CA GLU A 103 11.91 -11.27 6.38
C GLU A 103 12.53 -9.88 6.19
N GLY A 104 13.86 -9.78 6.05
CA GLY A 104 14.53 -8.49 5.84
C GLY A 104 14.22 -7.83 4.48
N TYR A 105 14.08 -8.62 3.41
CA TYR A 105 13.70 -8.09 2.09
C TYR A 105 12.26 -7.56 2.10
N ARG A 106 11.35 -8.28 2.78
CA ARG A 106 9.95 -7.88 2.95
C ARG A 106 9.82 -6.50 3.58
N HIS A 107 10.45 -6.29 4.72
CA HIS A 107 10.35 -5.01 5.44
C HIS A 107 10.93 -3.86 4.63
N LEU A 108 11.95 -4.12 3.81
CA LEU A 108 12.52 -3.13 2.90
C LEU A 108 11.50 -2.71 1.82
N VAL A 109 10.84 -3.67 1.17
CA VAL A 109 9.78 -3.38 0.17
C VAL A 109 8.61 -2.61 0.80
N HIS A 110 8.15 -3.02 1.97
CA HIS A 110 7.06 -2.33 2.66
C HIS A 110 7.45 -0.93 3.12
N ALA A 111 8.66 -0.75 3.65
CA ALA A 111 9.15 0.54 4.11
C ALA A 111 9.19 1.56 2.97
N PHE A 112 9.84 1.21 1.85
CA PHE A 112 9.95 2.09 0.70
C PHE A 112 8.58 2.38 0.07
N GLY A 113 7.74 1.35 -0.11
CA GLY A 113 6.36 1.56 -0.58
C GLY A 113 5.56 2.50 0.33
N ALA A 114 5.66 2.36 1.66
CA ALA A 114 4.99 3.25 2.60
C ALA A 114 5.58 4.66 2.62
N LEU A 115 6.91 4.81 2.44
CA LEU A 115 7.57 6.11 2.27
C LEU A 115 7.12 6.82 0.99
N LEU A 116 6.91 6.09 -0.11
CA LEU A 116 6.37 6.66 -1.34
C LEU A 116 4.95 7.17 -1.16
N ILE A 117 4.10 6.45 -0.43
CA ILE A 117 2.76 6.92 -0.08
C ILE A 117 2.83 8.14 0.84
N ALA A 118 3.70 8.13 1.86
CA ALA A 118 3.93 9.29 2.73
C ALA A 118 4.38 10.52 1.93
N TYR A 119 5.27 10.33 0.95
CA TYR A 119 5.69 11.38 0.02
C TYR A 119 4.49 11.98 -0.73
N PHE A 120 3.62 11.14 -1.31
CA PHE A 120 2.43 11.67 -2.00
C PHE A 120 1.46 12.35 -1.04
N VAL A 121 1.30 11.87 0.21
CA VAL A 121 0.46 12.56 1.21
C VAL A 121 1.02 13.95 1.53
N TRP A 122 2.35 14.09 1.62
CA TRP A 122 3.02 15.37 1.83
C TRP A 122 2.85 16.32 0.63
N VAL A 123 2.90 15.80 -0.60
CA VAL A 123 2.65 16.59 -1.82
C VAL A 123 1.19 17.03 -1.87
N ASN A 124 0.27 16.08 -1.90
CA ASN A 124 -1.16 16.33 -2.02
C ASN A 124 -1.95 15.07 -1.64
N ILE A 125 -2.82 15.16 -0.62
CA ILE A 125 -3.55 14.00 -0.10
C ILE A 125 -4.53 13.38 -1.11
N ASP A 126 -5.11 14.17 -2.02
CA ASP A 126 -5.96 13.66 -3.09
C ASP A 126 -5.16 12.81 -4.07
N LEU A 127 -3.98 13.30 -4.44
CA LEU A 127 -3.07 12.59 -5.32
C LEU A 127 -2.58 11.30 -4.67
N ALA A 128 -2.27 11.34 -3.38
CA ALA A 128 -1.88 10.16 -2.61
C ALA A 128 -2.97 9.09 -2.59
N PHE A 129 -4.22 9.49 -2.37
CA PHE A 129 -5.35 8.57 -2.37
C PHE A 129 -5.56 7.93 -3.75
N ILE A 130 -5.56 8.74 -4.82
CA ILE A 130 -5.70 8.23 -6.20
C ILE A 130 -4.55 7.29 -6.55
N PHE A 131 -3.31 7.66 -6.22
CA PHE A 131 -2.12 6.84 -6.44
C PHE A 131 -2.21 5.51 -5.68
N LEU A 132 -2.64 5.54 -4.41
CA LEU A 132 -2.83 4.33 -3.60
C LEU A 132 -3.91 3.40 -4.17
N CYS A 133 -5.05 3.95 -4.62
CA CYS A 133 -6.09 3.20 -5.32
C CYS A 133 -5.57 2.56 -6.62
N PHE A 134 -4.83 3.33 -7.42
CA PHE A 134 -4.20 2.82 -8.64
C PHE A 134 -3.18 1.72 -8.32
N TYR A 135 -2.35 1.91 -7.30
CA TYR A 135 -1.34 0.95 -6.88
C TYR A 135 -1.96 -0.36 -6.40
N LEU A 136 -3.02 -0.30 -5.57
CA LEU A 136 -3.84 -1.45 -5.17
C LEU A 136 -4.44 -2.18 -6.38
N ALA A 137 -4.94 -1.44 -7.37
CA ALA A 137 -5.56 -2.00 -8.56
C ALA A 137 -4.53 -2.74 -9.43
N VAL A 138 -3.35 -2.13 -9.68
CA VAL A 138 -2.24 -2.76 -10.41
C VAL A 138 -1.70 -3.99 -9.66
N PHE A 139 -1.57 -3.91 -8.33
CA PHE A 139 -1.12 -5.02 -7.49
C PHE A 139 -2.10 -6.20 -7.56
N SER A 140 -3.41 -5.93 -7.53
CA SER A 140 -4.47 -6.93 -7.68
C SER A 140 -4.45 -7.58 -9.07
N LEU A 141 -4.26 -6.78 -10.12
CA LEU A 141 -4.15 -7.24 -11.50
C LEU A 141 -2.94 -8.16 -11.70
N GLY A 142 -1.76 -7.75 -11.23
CA GLY A 142 -0.54 -8.56 -11.30
C GLY A 142 -0.69 -9.88 -10.55
N THR A 143 -1.35 -9.86 -9.40
CA THR A 143 -1.60 -11.07 -8.60
C THR A 143 -2.55 -12.04 -9.29
N TYR A 144 -3.62 -11.53 -9.89
CA TYR A 144 -4.52 -12.35 -10.68
C TYR A 144 -3.78 -13.00 -11.85
N PHE A 145 -3.05 -12.22 -12.65
CA PHE A 145 -2.37 -12.75 -13.84
C PHE A 145 -1.26 -13.76 -13.51
N ARG A 146 -0.65 -13.64 -12.34
CA ARG A 146 0.31 -14.61 -11.84
C ARG A 146 -0.30 -16.00 -11.61
N HIS A 147 -1.55 -16.07 -11.18
CA HIS A 147 -2.24 -17.34 -10.86
C HIS A 147 -3.24 -17.76 -11.92
N ALA A 148 -3.50 -16.90 -12.90
CA ALA A 148 -4.43 -17.17 -13.97
C ALA A 148 -3.91 -18.34 -14.85
N PRO A 149 -4.80 -19.26 -15.29
CA PRO A 149 -4.45 -20.38 -16.15
C PRO A 149 -4.25 -19.90 -17.60
N LEU A 150 -3.21 -19.11 -17.80
CA LEU A 150 -2.81 -18.54 -19.07
C LEU A 150 -1.80 -19.47 -19.77
N SER A 151 -1.74 -19.40 -21.09
CA SER A 151 -0.93 -20.30 -21.93
C SER A 151 -0.28 -19.53 -23.08
N GLY A 152 1.04 -19.62 -23.21
CA GLY A 152 1.79 -19.01 -24.30
C GLY A 152 3.17 -18.54 -23.84
N GLU A 153 4.17 -18.63 -24.72
CA GLU A 153 5.57 -18.38 -24.38
C GLU A 153 5.81 -16.97 -23.79
N TYR A 154 5.17 -15.95 -24.36
CA TYR A 154 5.24 -14.57 -23.86
C TYR A 154 4.59 -14.43 -22.48
N VAL A 155 3.52 -15.18 -22.23
CA VAL A 155 2.73 -15.11 -20.99
C VAL A 155 3.44 -15.81 -19.86
N GLU A 156 4.03 -16.98 -20.12
CA GLU A 156 4.87 -17.69 -19.16
C GLU A 156 6.12 -16.85 -18.81
N THR A 157 6.68 -16.12 -19.77
CA THR A 157 7.78 -15.18 -19.52
C THR A 157 7.33 -14.02 -18.64
N PHE A 158 6.16 -13.43 -18.93
CA PHE A 158 5.56 -12.39 -18.09
C PHE A 158 5.22 -12.88 -16.68
N GLN A 159 4.67 -14.09 -16.54
CA GLN A 159 4.38 -14.71 -15.25
C GLN A 159 5.67 -15.01 -14.47
N ARG A 160 6.74 -15.47 -15.14
CA ARG A 160 8.07 -15.62 -14.51
C ARG A 160 8.62 -14.28 -14.02
N TRP A 161 8.46 -13.21 -14.81
CA TRP A 161 8.85 -11.86 -14.40
C TRP A 161 8.02 -11.36 -13.22
N LEU A 162 6.68 -11.52 -13.26
CA LEU A 162 5.79 -11.19 -12.15
C LEU A 162 6.13 -11.97 -10.89
N ASN A 163 6.44 -13.27 -11.03
CA ASN A 163 6.94 -14.09 -9.93
C ASN A 163 8.26 -13.49 -9.43
N GLN A 164 9.29 -13.30 -10.25
CA GLN A 164 10.56 -12.73 -9.75
C GLN A 164 10.38 -11.38 -9.02
N TRP A 165 9.42 -10.56 -9.46
CA TRP A 165 9.19 -9.24 -8.92
C TRP A 165 8.29 -9.20 -7.68
N LEU A 166 7.05 -9.70 -7.78
CA LEU A 166 6.11 -9.79 -6.67
C LEU A 166 6.58 -10.78 -5.62
N SER A 167 7.34 -11.79 -6.04
CA SER A 167 7.68 -12.96 -5.27
C SER A 167 9.17 -13.13 -5.01
N ALA A 168 9.90 -12.04 -4.79
CA ALA A 168 11.27 -12.12 -4.29
C ALA A 168 11.31 -12.87 -2.93
N GLY A 169 11.31 -14.20 -3.01
CA GLY A 169 11.17 -15.12 -1.89
C GLY A 169 10.10 -16.22 -1.99
N GLU A 170 9.19 -16.30 -2.97
CA GLU A 170 7.98 -17.15 -2.80
C GLU A 170 8.02 -18.57 -3.45
N ARG A 171 8.13 -19.64 -2.64
CA ARG A 171 7.89 -21.07 -2.98
C ARG A 171 7.06 -21.94 -1.96
N THR A 172 6.41 -21.41 -0.92
CA THR A 172 5.80 -22.01 0.30
C THR A 172 4.59 -21.23 0.92
N ALA A 173 3.85 -21.87 1.84
CA ALA A 173 2.65 -21.30 2.51
C ALA A 173 2.90 -20.04 3.39
N GLU A 174 4.15 -19.72 3.74
CA GLU A 174 4.51 -18.47 4.42
C GLU A 174 4.32 -17.23 3.53
N GLU A 175 4.09 -17.40 2.24
CA GLU A 175 4.15 -16.32 1.24
C GLU A 175 2.82 -15.73 0.84
N SER A 176 1.74 -16.50 0.98
CA SER A 176 0.39 -15.93 0.96
C SER A 176 0.26 -14.85 2.04
N LYS A 177 1.00 -14.99 3.16
CA LYS A 177 1.09 -13.97 4.22
C LYS A 177 1.84 -12.71 3.76
N LEU A 178 2.84 -12.81 2.87
CA LEU A 178 3.60 -11.66 2.36
C LEU A 178 2.74 -10.77 1.47
N PHE A 179 2.04 -11.40 0.51
CA PHE A 179 1.08 -10.74 -0.35
C PHE A 179 -0.01 -10.05 0.47
N MET A 180 -0.58 -10.78 1.44
CA MET A 180 -1.61 -10.23 2.32
C MET A 180 -1.08 -9.09 3.17
N ALA A 181 0.15 -9.17 3.69
CA ALA A 181 0.77 -8.10 4.48
C ALA A 181 0.99 -6.82 3.65
N ALA A 182 1.38 -6.93 2.37
CA ALA A 182 1.49 -5.79 1.46
C ALA A 182 0.12 -5.14 1.21
N TYR A 183 -0.87 -5.98 0.87
CA TYR A 183 -2.23 -5.54 0.59
C TYR A 183 -2.88 -4.88 1.80
N PHE A 184 -2.75 -5.51 2.98
CA PHE A 184 -3.23 -4.97 4.25
C PHE A 184 -2.49 -3.70 4.65
N GLY A 185 -1.20 -3.57 4.35
CA GLY A 185 -0.46 -2.32 4.52
C GLY A 185 -1.02 -1.18 3.67
N MET A 186 -1.29 -1.43 2.39
CA MET A 186 -1.92 -0.44 1.51
C MET A 186 -3.30 -0.02 2.02
N VAL A 187 -4.13 -0.97 2.45
CA VAL A 187 -5.44 -0.67 3.07
C VAL A 187 -5.27 0.08 4.40
N GLY A 188 -4.26 -0.27 5.19
CA GLY A 188 -3.90 0.37 6.46
C GLY A 188 -3.48 1.82 6.31
N MET A 189 -2.87 2.18 5.18
CA MET A 189 -2.55 3.57 4.83
C MET A 189 -3.77 4.32 4.25
N ALA A 190 -4.67 3.64 3.54
CA ALA A 190 -5.87 4.26 2.99
C ALA A 190 -6.81 4.81 4.08
N LEU A 191 -6.92 4.12 5.21
CA LEU A 191 -7.79 4.50 6.31
C LEU A 191 -7.41 5.86 6.96
N PRO A 192 -6.15 6.10 7.37
CA PRO A 192 -5.69 7.43 7.79
C PRO A 192 -5.93 8.51 6.74
N ILE A 193 -5.66 8.23 5.47
CA ILE A 193 -5.88 9.18 4.36
C ILE A 193 -7.35 9.57 4.24
N LEU A 194 -8.28 8.63 4.42
CA LEU A 194 -9.72 8.90 4.34
C LEU A 194 -10.26 9.63 5.55
N LEU A 195 -9.81 9.25 6.75
CA LEU A 195 -10.49 9.60 7.99
C LEU A 195 -9.83 10.75 8.76
N LEU A 196 -8.53 11.01 8.54
CA LEU A 196 -7.74 11.91 9.38
C LEU A 196 -7.28 13.15 8.60
N SER A 197 -6.82 14.17 9.33
CA SER A 197 -6.19 15.35 8.72
C SER A 197 -4.92 14.95 7.97
N THR A 198 -4.51 15.72 6.95
CA THR A 198 -3.31 15.42 6.16
C THR A 198 -2.07 15.25 7.04
N ARG A 199 -1.93 16.10 8.07
CA ARG A 199 -0.82 16.03 9.02
C ARG A 199 -0.81 14.73 9.82
N VAL A 200 -1.97 14.32 10.35
CA VAL A 200 -2.10 13.09 11.15
C VAL A 200 -1.98 11.86 10.26
N ALA A 201 -2.54 11.87 9.04
CA ALA A 201 -2.41 10.78 8.08
C ALA A 201 -0.93 10.55 7.71
N LEU A 202 -0.18 11.62 7.46
CA LEU A 202 1.25 11.55 7.17
C LEU A 202 2.03 10.93 8.34
N ALA A 203 1.82 11.43 9.57
CA ALA A 203 2.46 10.89 10.77
C ALA A 203 2.15 9.40 10.95
N SER A 204 0.89 9.02 10.76
CA SER A 204 0.40 7.64 10.86
C SER A 204 1.13 6.70 9.89
N ILE A 205 1.23 7.09 8.62
CA ILE A 205 1.90 6.29 7.60
C ILE A 205 3.40 6.18 7.89
N LEU A 206 4.05 7.27 8.35
CA LEU A 206 5.46 7.26 8.72
C LEU A 206 5.74 6.34 9.91
N THR A 207 4.78 6.17 10.83
CA THR A 207 4.95 5.18 11.92
C THR A 207 5.07 3.75 11.41
N LEU A 208 4.30 3.39 10.37
CA LEU A 208 4.44 2.10 9.69
C LEU A 208 5.75 2.04 8.91
N ALA A 209 6.02 3.06 8.08
CA ALA A 209 7.15 3.07 7.15
C ALA A 209 8.52 3.00 7.84
N ILE A 210 8.63 3.54 9.06
CA ILE A 210 9.89 3.62 9.81
C ILE A 210 9.87 2.70 11.04
N GLY A 211 8.76 2.67 11.77
CA GLY A 211 8.67 1.95 13.04
C GLY A 211 8.76 0.44 12.88
N ASP A 212 7.94 -0.15 12.01
CA ASP A 212 7.88 -1.60 11.82
C ASP A 212 9.21 -2.20 11.31
N PRO A 213 9.87 -1.63 10.28
CA PRO A 213 11.21 -2.07 9.89
C PRO A 213 12.23 -1.94 11.02
N THR A 214 12.14 -0.89 11.84
CA THR A 214 13.05 -0.70 12.99
C THR A 214 12.85 -1.79 14.04
N ALA A 215 11.59 -2.07 14.42
CA ALA A 215 11.25 -3.13 15.37
C ALA A 215 11.81 -4.47 14.91
N THR A 216 11.57 -4.83 13.65
CA THR A 216 12.04 -6.10 13.09
C THR A 216 13.55 -6.17 12.98
N MET A 217 14.21 -5.16 12.40
CA MET A 217 15.67 -5.21 12.20
C MET A 217 16.43 -5.30 13.52
N VAL A 218 16.01 -4.52 14.53
CA VAL A 218 16.60 -4.58 15.87
C VAL A 218 16.22 -5.88 16.56
N GLY A 219 14.97 -6.34 16.46
CA GLY A 219 14.52 -7.58 17.07
C GLY A 219 15.20 -8.83 16.50
N LEU A 220 15.48 -8.87 15.20
CA LEU A 220 16.22 -9.95 14.56
C LEU A 220 17.70 -9.95 14.96
N LYS A 221 18.32 -8.78 15.10
CA LYS A 221 19.76 -8.66 15.37
C LYS A 221 20.12 -8.71 16.85
N TYR A 222 19.27 -8.14 17.71
CA TYR A 222 19.55 -7.90 19.12
C TYR A 222 18.47 -8.43 20.07
N GLY A 223 17.34 -8.94 19.56
CA GLY A 223 16.18 -9.34 20.36
C GLY A 223 16.42 -10.61 21.17
N LYS A 224 16.96 -10.46 22.39
CA LYS A 224 17.21 -11.54 23.34
C LYS A 224 16.00 -11.79 24.23
N HIS A 225 15.26 -10.74 24.57
CA HIS A 225 14.13 -10.84 25.49
C HIS A 225 12.81 -10.80 24.70
N LYS A 226 12.13 -11.94 24.63
CA LYS A 226 10.85 -12.06 23.92
C LYS A 226 9.69 -11.61 24.81
N TRP A 227 8.65 -11.06 24.21
CA TRP A 227 7.41 -10.76 24.92
C TRP A 227 6.73 -12.08 25.34
N SER A 228 6.22 -12.13 26.57
CA SER A 228 5.54 -13.33 27.10
C SER A 228 4.26 -13.66 26.34
N HIS A 229 3.53 -12.64 25.86
CA HIS A 229 2.32 -12.79 25.06
C HIS A 229 2.56 -12.97 23.57
N ASN A 230 3.77 -12.68 23.07
CA ASN A 230 4.12 -12.84 21.66
C ASN A 230 5.62 -13.17 21.49
N PRO A 231 5.98 -14.47 21.49
CA PRO A 231 7.37 -14.90 21.41
C PRO A 231 8.09 -14.51 20.11
N HIS A 232 7.36 -14.10 19.07
CA HIS A 232 7.93 -13.64 17.79
C HIS A 232 8.46 -12.20 17.86
N LYS A 233 7.97 -11.41 18.82
CA LYS A 233 8.39 -10.02 19.03
C LYS A 233 9.32 -9.94 20.24
N SER A 234 10.23 -8.97 20.23
CA SER A 234 11.23 -8.77 21.29
C SER A 234 11.10 -7.40 21.94
N LEU A 235 11.40 -7.30 23.23
CA LEU A 235 11.45 -6.04 23.97
C LEU A 235 12.39 -5.04 23.31
N GLU A 236 13.55 -5.50 22.84
CA GLU A 236 14.55 -4.64 22.18
C GLU A 236 14.01 -4.03 20.87
N GLY A 237 13.27 -4.81 20.10
CA GLY A 237 12.59 -4.36 18.87
C GLY A 237 11.55 -3.28 19.17
N SER A 238 10.61 -3.56 20.08
CA SER A 238 9.56 -2.59 20.45
C SER A 238 10.14 -1.32 21.09
N ALA A 239 11.20 -1.44 21.89
CA ALA A 239 11.90 -0.29 22.48
C ALA A 239 12.60 0.58 21.41
N ALA A 240 13.26 -0.04 20.43
CA ALA A 240 13.87 0.69 19.32
C ALA A 240 12.84 1.40 18.45
N MET A 241 11.71 0.73 18.16
CA MET A 241 10.57 1.35 17.49
C MET A 241 10.07 2.56 18.27
N GLY A 242 9.79 2.40 19.57
CA GLY A 242 9.34 3.50 20.43
C GLY A 242 10.32 4.68 20.43
N LEU A 243 11.63 4.43 20.48
CA LEU A 243 12.64 5.49 20.45
C LEU A 243 12.62 6.26 19.11
N VAL A 244 12.63 5.55 17.98
CA VAL A 244 12.62 6.19 16.65
C VAL A 244 11.31 6.92 16.41
N LEU A 245 10.18 6.33 16.80
CA LEU A 245 8.86 6.97 16.69
C LEU A 245 8.74 8.19 17.58
N PHE A 246 9.33 8.20 18.76
CA PHE A 246 9.33 9.38 19.63
C PHE A 246 9.93 10.58 18.88
N PHE A 247 11.15 10.44 18.36
CA PHE A 247 11.80 11.54 17.63
C PHE A 247 11.07 11.91 16.34
N LEU A 248 10.55 10.92 15.60
CA LEU A 248 9.74 11.16 14.41
C LEU A 248 8.47 11.97 14.72
N LEU A 249 7.80 11.66 15.82
CA LEU A 249 6.51 12.28 16.16
C LEU A 249 6.66 13.67 16.76
N LEU A 250 7.86 14.10 17.18
CA LEU A 250 8.13 15.49 17.58
C LEU A 250 7.89 16.51 16.45
N PHE A 251 7.93 16.08 15.19
CA PHE A 251 7.57 16.93 14.04
C PHE A 251 6.05 17.14 13.89
N PHE A 252 5.25 16.28 14.53
CA PHE A 252 3.80 16.22 14.37
C PHE A 252 3.04 16.57 15.64
N ALA A 253 3.62 16.40 16.82
CA ALA A 253 2.95 16.58 18.09
C ALA A 253 3.91 17.11 19.18
N SER A 254 3.33 17.54 20.32
CA SER A 254 4.12 17.95 21.48
C SER A 254 4.89 16.76 22.08
N PRO A 255 6.01 16.98 22.81
CA PRO A 255 6.80 15.90 23.37
C PRO A 255 6.01 14.89 24.23
N PRO A 256 5.05 15.31 25.09
CA PRO A 256 4.22 14.36 25.82
C PRO A 256 3.37 13.47 24.92
N VAL A 257 2.74 14.04 23.88
CA VAL A 257 1.90 13.30 22.93
C VAL A 257 2.74 12.35 22.09
N ALA A 258 3.89 12.80 21.59
CA ALA A 258 4.83 11.96 20.85
C ALA A 258 5.30 10.75 21.69
N GLY A 259 5.59 10.97 22.98
CA GLY A 259 5.95 9.90 23.92
C GLY A 259 4.82 8.89 24.14
N ILE A 260 3.59 9.38 24.36
CA ILE A 260 2.40 8.52 24.54
C ILE A 260 2.20 7.66 23.30
N VAL A 261 2.15 8.27 22.11
CA VAL A 261 1.93 7.54 20.85
C VAL A 261 3.04 6.53 20.60
N ALA A 262 4.31 6.91 20.78
CA ALA A 262 5.44 6.02 20.54
C ALA A 262 5.43 4.78 21.46
N ILE A 263 5.14 4.96 22.75
CA ILE A 263 5.02 3.85 23.71
C ILE A 263 3.80 2.99 23.37
N SER A 264 2.64 3.60 23.14
CA SER A 264 1.40 2.88 22.81
C SER A 264 1.56 2.06 21.53
N VAL A 265 2.17 2.62 20.48
CA VAL A 265 2.41 1.91 19.22
C VAL A 265 3.38 0.75 19.40
N GLY A 266 4.50 0.95 20.12
CA GLY A 266 5.45 -0.13 20.39
C GLY A 266 4.85 -1.27 21.23
N LEU A 267 3.98 -0.96 22.19
CA LEU A 267 3.24 -1.97 22.95
C LEU A 267 2.18 -2.68 22.10
N PHE A 268 1.44 -1.93 21.28
CA PHE A 268 0.39 -2.48 20.42
C PHE A 268 0.98 -3.41 19.35
N GLU A 269 2.09 -3.02 18.74
CA GLU A 269 2.84 -3.84 17.77
C GLU A 269 3.32 -5.17 18.39
N SER A 270 3.62 -5.18 19.69
CA SER A 270 4.03 -6.40 20.39
C SER A 270 2.91 -7.42 20.59
N MET A 271 1.63 -7.01 20.48
CA MET A 271 0.50 -7.90 20.77
C MET A 271 0.35 -8.99 19.70
N PRO A 272 -0.22 -10.16 20.03
CA PRO A 272 -0.56 -11.18 19.03
C PRO A 272 -1.82 -10.74 18.27
N LEU A 273 -1.65 -9.80 17.34
CA LEU A 273 -2.75 -9.22 16.56
C LEU A 273 -3.36 -10.29 15.62
N ALA A 274 -4.71 -10.34 15.58
CA ALA A 274 -5.44 -11.26 14.70
C ALA A 274 -5.40 -10.84 13.22
N MET A 275 -5.22 -9.54 12.96
CA MET A 275 -5.03 -8.96 11.64
C MET A 275 -3.58 -8.46 11.50
N SER A 276 -3.12 -8.22 10.28
CA SER A 276 -1.76 -7.74 10.03
C SER A 276 -1.47 -6.43 10.78
N ASP A 277 -0.31 -6.39 11.43
CA ASP A 277 0.34 -5.19 11.97
C ASP A 277 0.37 -4.04 10.94
N ASN A 278 0.68 -4.34 9.68
CA ASN A 278 0.67 -3.36 8.60
C ASN A 278 -0.69 -2.67 8.38
N LEU A 279 -1.80 -3.32 8.72
CA LEU A 279 -3.12 -2.70 8.69
C LEU A 279 -3.37 -1.84 9.92
N LEU A 280 -3.07 -2.40 11.10
CA LEU A 280 -3.55 -1.88 12.37
C LEU A 280 -2.65 -0.80 12.97
N VAL A 281 -1.32 -0.92 12.84
CA VAL A 281 -0.35 0.04 13.39
C VAL A 281 -0.57 1.48 12.90
N PRO A 282 -0.64 1.77 11.58
CA PRO A 282 -0.86 3.14 11.12
C PRO A 282 -2.22 3.68 11.56
N VAL A 283 -3.27 2.83 11.56
CA VAL A 283 -4.61 3.22 12.01
C VAL A 283 -4.60 3.57 13.50
N PHE A 284 -3.98 2.72 14.32
CA PHE A 284 -3.87 2.91 15.77
C PHE A 284 -3.07 4.18 16.12
N ALA A 285 -1.92 4.38 15.50
CA ALA A 285 -1.11 5.59 15.67
C ALA A 285 -1.91 6.86 15.32
N GLY A 286 -2.62 6.84 14.19
CA GLY A 286 -3.44 7.95 13.74
C GLY A 286 -4.62 8.26 14.65
N MET A 287 -5.28 7.23 15.20
CA MET A 287 -6.37 7.43 16.16
C MET A 287 -5.88 8.10 17.45
N ILE A 288 -4.72 7.70 17.99
CA ILE A 288 -4.17 8.34 19.21
C ILE A 288 -3.74 9.78 18.93
N LEU A 289 -3.06 10.03 17.80
CA LEU A 289 -2.66 11.38 17.40
C LEU A 289 -3.88 12.30 17.23
N SER A 290 -4.93 11.80 16.57
CA SER A 290 -6.19 12.52 16.39
C SER A 290 -6.88 12.82 17.73
N ALA A 291 -6.96 11.83 18.63
CA ALA A 291 -7.59 11.97 19.94
C ALA A 291 -6.85 12.94 20.88
N THR A 292 -5.55 13.14 20.67
CA THR A 292 -4.70 14.04 21.47
C THR A 292 -4.58 15.46 20.89
N GLY A 293 -5.25 15.73 19.76
CA GLY A 293 -5.32 17.06 19.15
C GLY A 293 -4.07 17.47 18.36
N ALA A 294 -3.32 16.51 17.81
CA ALA A 294 -2.13 16.75 16.99
C ALA A 294 -2.43 17.31 15.58
#